data_AF-A0AAW9W7S7-F1
#
_entry.id   AF-A0AAW9W7S7-F1
#
_cell.length_a   1.000
_cell.length_b   1.000
_cell.length_c   1.000
_cell.angle_alpha   90.00
_cell.angle_beta   90.00
_cell.angle_gamma   90.00
#
_symmetry.space_group_name_H-M   'P 1'
#
loop_
_entity.id
_entity.type
_entity.pdbx_description
1 polymer ?
#
loop_
_entity_poly.entity_id
_entity_poly.type
_entity_poly.pdbx_seq_one_letter_code
_entity_poly.pdbx_strand_id
1 'polypeptide(L)' 'MSYTMNLYPDIEKIPDETYFTKEIFLATCLNNTIRIAVARGVLTSQLLDKETKEVVCKTLDTIIETQKAFLQGVA' A
#
# COMPACT_ATOMS: atom_id res chain seq x y z
N MET A 1 -6.19 18.91 2.66
CA MET A 1 -4.91 18.75 3.39
C MET A 1 -4.04 17.81 2.57
N SER A 2 -2.91 18.28 2.06
CA SER A 2 -1.89 17.45 1.42
C SER A 2 -0.97 16.88 2.51
N TYR A 3 -0.89 15.55 2.61
CA TYR A 3 0.07 14.91 3.52
C TYR A 3 1.40 14.78 2.77
N THR A 4 2.32 15.70 3.03
CA THR A 4 3.69 15.61 2.49
C THR A 4 4.44 14.58 3.30
N MET A 5 4.57 13.36 2.76
CA MET A 5 5.37 12.32 3.38
C MET A 5 6.84 12.68 3.20
N ASN A 6 7.49 13.21 4.25
CA ASN A 6 8.93 13.41 4.27
C ASN A 6 9.60 12.04 4.31
N LEU A 7 9.97 11.54 3.13
CA LEU A 7 10.72 10.29 2.98
C LEU A 7 12.12 10.40 3.63
N TYR A 8 12.64 11.61 3.83
CA TYR A 8 13.94 11.87 4.44
C TYR A 8 13.85 13.00 5.45
N PRO A 9 13.94 12.71 6.76
CA PRO A 9 14.07 13.74 7.80
C PRO A 9 15.45 14.43 7.78
N ASP A 10 16.43 13.86 7.08
CA ASP A 10 17.85 14.20 7.18
C ASP A 10 18.48 14.27 5.78
N ILE A 11 18.82 15.48 5.32
CA ILE A 11 19.27 15.75 3.94
C ILE A 11 20.64 15.11 3.64
N GLU A 12 21.49 14.92 4.64
CA GLU A 12 22.82 14.30 4.48
C GLU A 12 22.76 12.77 4.27
N LYS A 13 21.59 12.15 4.44
CA LYS A 13 21.35 10.73 4.15
C LYS A 13 20.67 10.50 2.81
N ILE A 14 20.50 11.56 2.01
CA ILE A 14 20.05 11.42 0.63
C ILE A 14 21.21 10.76 -0.12
N PRO A 15 21.04 9.53 -0.63
CA PRO A 15 22.12 8.86 -1.33
C PRO A 15 22.42 9.57 -2.65
N ASP A 16 23.68 9.46 -3.09
CA ASP A 16 24.19 10.09 -4.31
C ASP A 16 23.48 9.61 -5.60
N GLU A 17 22.78 8.47 -5.54
CA GLU A 17 21.94 7.94 -6.61
C GLU A 17 20.45 8.18 -6.33
N THR A 18 19.62 8.25 -7.38
CA THR A 18 18.16 8.38 -7.26
C THR A 18 17.57 7.25 -6.40
N TYR A 19 17.36 7.52 -5.10
CA TYR A 19 16.83 6.53 -4.14
C TYR A 19 15.44 6.03 -4.50
N PHE A 20 14.70 6.78 -5.30
CA PHE A 20 13.32 6.46 -5.67
C PHE A 20 13.27 6.09 -7.16
N THR A 21 13.86 4.95 -7.50
CA THR A 21 13.75 4.41 -8.85
C THR A 21 12.37 3.81 -9.09
N LYS A 22 12.02 3.59 -10.37
CA LYS A 22 10.79 2.89 -10.77
C LYS A 22 10.71 1.51 -10.10
N GLU A 23 11.82 0.80 -10.02
CA GLU A 23 11.92 -0.53 -9.41
C GLU A 23 11.63 -0.49 -7.91
N ILE A 24 12.21 0.48 -7.19
CA ILE A 24 11.99 0.68 -5.75
C ILE A 24 10.52 1.04 -5.48
N PHE A 25 9.94 1.89 -6.32
CA PHE A 25 8.53 2.24 -6.23
C PHE A 25 7.62 1.02 -6.48
N LEU A 26 7.88 0.23 -7.53
CA LEU A 26 7.11 -0.97 -7.83
C LEU A 26 7.23 -2.03 -6.72
N ALA A 27 8.44 -2.24 -6.19
CA ALA A 27 8.67 -3.15 -5.05
C ALA A 27 7.92 -2.69 -3.79
N THR A 28 7.89 -1.39 -3.54
CA THR A 28 7.13 -0.79 -2.44
C THR A 28 5.64 -1.00 -2.61
N CYS A 29 5.10 -0.76 -3.82
CA CYS A 29 3.70 -1.03 -4.15
C CYS A 29 3.33 -2.50 -3.92
N LEU A 30 4.14 -3.44 -4.41
CA LEU A 30 3.91 -4.87 -4.21
C LEU A 30 3.90 -5.27 -2.72
N ASN A 31 4.89 -4.79 -1.95
CA ASN A 31 4.97 -5.04 -0.51
C ASN A 31 3.73 -4.49 0.22
N ASN A 32 3.28 -3.29 -0.15
CA ASN A 32 2.07 -2.70 0.41
C ASN A 32 0.82 -3.53 0.06
N THR A 33 0.69 -4.01 -1.18
CA THR A 33 -0.42 -4.90 -1.58
C THR A 33 -0.46 -6.16 -0.72
N ILE A 34 0.70 -6.78 -0.48
CA ILE A 34 0.81 -7.98 0.37
C ILE A 34 0.38 -7.67 1.80
N ARG A 35 0.86 -6.56 2.38
CA ARG A 35 0.50 -6.15 3.75
C ARG A 35 -1.00 -5.88 3.91
N ILE A 36 -1.62 -5.26 2.91
CA ILE A 36 -3.06 -4.99 2.89
C ILE A 36 -3.85 -6.31 2.81
N ALA A 37 -3.42 -7.26 1.98
CA ALA A 37 -4.04 -8.58 1.89
C ALA A 37 -3.96 -9.34 3.22
N VAL A 38 -2.83 -9.28 3.92
CA VAL A 38 -2.67 -9.87 5.26
C VAL A 38 -3.60 -9.19 6.27
N ALA A 39 -3.62 -7.86 6.30
CA ALA A 39 -4.51 -7.10 7.20
C ALA A 39 -5.98 -7.43 6.95
N ARG A 40 -6.40 -7.57 5.69
CA ARG A 40 -7.74 -8.02 5.33
C ARG A 40 -8.08 -9.39 5.93
N GLY A 41 -7.17 -10.36 5.84
CA GLY A 41 -7.36 -11.69 6.44
C GLY A 41 -7.55 -11.62 7.96
N VAL A 42 -6.70 -10.85 8.65
CA VAL A 42 -6.80 -10.64 10.10
C VAL A 42 -8.12 -9.97 10.47
N LEU A 43 -8.49 -8.87 9.80
CA LEU A 43 -9.73 -8.14 10.08
C LEU A 43 -10.98 -8.97 9.78
N THR A 44 -10.93 -9.85 8.77
CA THR A 44 -12.01 -10.82 8.51
C THR A 44 -12.21 -11.78 9.68
N SER A 45 -11.14 -12.13 10.41
CA SER A 45 -11.25 -12.99 11.60
C SER A 45 -11.66 -12.24 12.87
N GLN A 46 -11.33 -10.96 13.00
CA GLN A 46 -11.46 -10.19 14.25
C GLN A 46 -12.73 -9.31 14.31
N LEU A 47 -13.23 -8.81 13.18
CA LEU A 47 -14.42 -7.95 13.19
C LEU A 47 -15.68 -8.78 13.46
N LEU A 48 -16.36 -8.51 14.57
CA LEU A 48 -17.59 -9.19 14.97
C LEU A 48 -18.83 -8.57 14.33
N ASP A 49 -18.84 -7.25 14.19
CA ASP A 49 -19.92 -6.54 13.52
C ASP A 49 -19.91 -6.83 12.01
N LYS A 50 -21.04 -7.28 11.49
CA LYS A 50 -21.17 -7.78 10.13
C LYS A 50 -21.09 -6.65 9.11
N GLU A 51 -21.74 -5.53 9.38
CA GLU A 51 -21.79 -4.38 8.47
C GLU A 51 -20.41 -3.73 8.36
N THR A 52 -19.75 -3.46 9.49
CA THR A 52 -18.38 -2.94 9.53
C THR A 52 -17.41 -3.89 8.84
N LYS A 53 -17.50 -5.20 9.10
CA LYS A 53 -16.67 -6.21 8.42
C LYS A 53 -16.82 -6.12 6.91
N GLU A 54 -18.05 -6.05 6.41
CA GLU A 54 -18.33 -6.01 4.97
C GLU A 54 -17.75 -4.74 4.33
N VAL A 55 -17.98 -3.58 4.93
CA VAL A 55 -17.47 -2.30 4.44
C VAL A 55 -15.94 -2.27 4.42
N VAL A 56 -15.30 -2.70 5.52
CA VAL A 56 -13.83 -2.75 5.63
C VAL A 56 -13.25 -3.71 4.59
N CYS A 57 -13.79 -4.94 4.49
CA CYS A 57 -13.25 -5.92 3.54
C CYS A 57 -13.41 -5.47 2.08
N LYS A 58 -14.57 -4.92 1.70
CA LYS A 58 -14.79 -4.37 0.35
C LYS A 58 -13.84 -3.23 0.02
N THR A 59 -13.55 -2.37 0.99
CA THR A 59 -12.61 -1.25 0.82
C THR A 59 -11.20 -1.79 0.57
N LEU A 60 -10.75 -2.76 1.38
CA LEU A 60 -9.42 -3.37 1.23
C LEU A 60 -9.31 -4.14 -0.10
N ASP A 61 -10.36 -4.86 -0.51
CA ASP A 61 -10.42 -5.53 -1.82
C ASP A 61 -10.25 -4.52 -2.97
N THR A 62 -10.96 -3.40 -2.91
CA THR A 62 -10.87 -2.35 -3.94
C THR A 62 -9.45 -1.78 -4.03
N ILE A 63 -8.77 -1.56 -2.90
CA ILE A 63 -7.40 -1.06 -2.86
C ILE A 63 -6.43 -2.10 -3.47
N ILE A 64 -6.58 -3.38 -3.11
CA ILE A 64 -5.75 -4.46 -3.64
C ILE A 64 -5.90 -4.57 -5.16
N GLU A 65 -7.14 -4.58 -5.66
CA GLU A 65 -7.39 -4.70 -7.11
C GLU A 65 -6.90 -3.45 -7.87
N THR A 66 -7.04 -2.26 -7.30
CA THR A 66 -6.48 -1.04 -7.90
C THR A 66 -4.96 -1.10 -7.97
N GLN A 67 -4.29 -1.57 -6.92
CA GLN A 67 -2.83 -1.74 -6.93
C GLN A 67 -2.37 -2.81 -7.92
N LYS A 68 -3.09 -3.93 -8.02
CA LYS A 68 -2.82 -4.96 -9.04
C LYS A 68 -2.98 -4.41 -10.45
N ALA A 69 -4.07 -3.72 -10.73
CA ALA A 69 -4.31 -3.11 -12.04
C ALA A 69 -3.24 -2.07 -12.39
N PHE A 70 -2.82 -1.25 -11.43
CA PHE A 70 -1.69 -0.33 -11.62
C PHE A 70 -0.39 -1.08 -11.94
N LEU A 71 -0.05 -2.11 -11.17
CA LEU A 71 1.17 -2.91 -11.38
C LEU A 71 1.15 -3.71 -12.71
N GLN A 72 -0.02 -4.19 -13.12
CA GLN A 72 -0.24 -4.90 -14.39
C GLN A 72 -0.32 -3.95 -15.60
N GLY A 73 -0.62 -2.66 -15.36
CA GLY A 73 -0.72 -1.59 -16.36
C GLY A 73 0.56 -0.76 -16.54
N VAL A 74 1.68 -1.16 -15.94
CA VAL A 74 3.02 -0.66 -16.31
C VAL A 74 3.59 -1.55 -17.43
N ALA A 75 3.04 -1.40 -18.63
CA ALA A 75 3.67 -1.79 -19.89
C ALA A 75 4.25 -0.53 -20.55
#